data_AF-A0ABD7JTK4-F1
#
_entry.id   AF-A0ABD7JTK4-F1
#
_cell.length_a   1.000
_cell.length_b   1.000
_cell.length_c   1.000
_cell.angle_alpha   90.00
_cell.angle_beta   90.00
_cell.angle_gamma   90.00
#
_symmetry.space_group_name_H-M   'P 1'
#
loop_
_entity.id
_entity.type
_entity.pdbx_description
1 polymer ?
#
loop_
_entity_poly.entity_id
_entity_poly.type
_entity_poly.pdbx_seq_one_letter_code
_entity_poly.pdbx_strand_id
1 'polypeptide(L)'
;PQTAVVVGPKGEEIWTDQYGRVKVHFHWDRHDQSNENSSCWMRVSQAWAGKNWGSIQIPRIGQEVIVSFLEGDPDRPIITGRVYNAEQTVPYELPANATQSGTKSRSSKGGTPANFNEI
;
A
#
# COMPACT_ATOMS: atom_id res chain seq x y z
N PRO A 1 -14.16 5.38 6.59
CA PRO A 1 -12.94 4.94 5.82
C PRO A 1 -13.23 4.97 4.32
N GLN A 2 -12.20 5.10 3.50
CA GLN A 2 -12.27 5.08 2.04
C GLN A 2 -11.06 4.31 1.49
N THR A 3 -11.16 3.84 0.25
CA THR A 3 -10.02 3.28 -0.49
C THR A 3 -9.29 4.37 -1.27
N ALA A 4 -7.99 4.20 -1.46
CA ALA A 4 -7.16 5.09 -2.28
C ALA A 4 -6.02 4.28 -2.94
N VAL A 5 -5.42 4.83 -4.00
CA VAL A 5 -4.30 4.20 -4.73
C VAL A 5 -3.00 4.83 -4.28
N VAL A 6 -2.00 4.03 -3.92
CA VAL A 6 -0.67 4.54 -3.55
C VAL A 6 0.04 5.12 -4.78
N VAL A 7 0.66 6.28 -4.64
CA VAL A 7 1.29 7.03 -5.74
C VAL A 7 2.71 7.49 -5.39
N GLY A 8 3.47 7.86 -6.43
CA GLY A 8 4.83 8.37 -6.29
C GLY A 8 5.40 8.83 -7.63
N PRO A 9 6.70 9.15 -7.68
CA PRO A 9 7.36 9.64 -8.89
C PRO A 9 7.35 8.61 -10.02
N LYS A 10 7.32 9.09 -11.25
CA LYS A 10 7.42 8.24 -12.43
C LYS A 10 8.73 7.43 -12.42
N GLY A 11 8.62 6.12 -12.63
CA GLY A 11 9.78 5.21 -12.66
C GLY A 11 10.16 4.61 -11.30
N GLU A 12 9.45 4.98 -10.23
CA GLU A 12 9.55 4.33 -8.92
C GLU A 12 8.48 3.25 -8.75
N GLU A 13 8.81 2.20 -7.99
CA GLU A 13 7.83 1.21 -7.51
C GLU A 13 7.45 1.44 -6.04
N ILE A 14 8.32 2.13 -5.29
CA ILE A 14 8.18 2.38 -3.85
C ILE A 14 8.53 3.84 -3.59
N TRP A 15 7.63 4.58 -2.94
CA TRP A 15 7.86 5.95 -2.53
C TRP A 15 7.50 6.14 -1.06
N THR A 16 8.52 6.24 -0.22
CA THR A 16 8.38 6.34 1.24
C THR A 16 9.40 7.31 1.83
N ASP A 17 9.13 7.78 3.05
CA ASP A 17 10.06 8.60 3.83
C ASP A 17 10.61 7.87 5.07
N GLN A 18 11.35 8.59 5.91
CA GLN A 18 12.00 8.08 7.13
C GLN A 18 11.04 7.48 8.18
N TYR A 19 9.73 7.69 8.04
CA TYR A 19 8.71 7.19 8.96
C TYR A 19 7.88 6.05 8.36
N GLY A 20 8.23 5.57 7.16
CA GLY A 20 7.43 4.56 6.45
C GLY A 20 6.09 5.11 5.96
N ARG A 21 5.98 6.42 5.73
CA ARG A 21 4.77 7.06 5.18
C ARG A 21 4.75 6.91 3.67
N VAL A 22 3.55 6.89 3.08
CA VAL A 22 3.35 6.91 1.63
C VAL A 22 2.41 8.05 1.22
N LYS A 23 2.29 8.29 -0.09
CA LYS A 23 1.30 9.20 -0.66
C LYS A 23 0.26 8.41 -1.44
N VAL A 24 -0.96 8.94 -1.53
CA VAL A 24 -2.07 8.29 -2.23
C VAL A 24 -2.82 9.28 -3.13
N HIS A 25 -3.50 8.74 -4.14
CA HIS A 25 -4.53 9.41 -4.91
C HIS A 25 -5.89 8.88 -4.43
N PHE A 26 -6.77 9.79 -4.03
CA PHE A 26 -8.15 9.45 -3.67
C PHE A 26 -9.03 9.43 -4.92
N HIS A 27 -9.98 8.49 -4.97
CA HIS A 27 -10.88 8.32 -6.12
C HIS A 27 -11.76 9.52 -6.45
N TRP A 28 -11.98 10.42 -5.49
CA TRP A 28 -12.75 11.65 -5.68
C TRP A 28 -11.90 12.85 -6.07
N ASP A 29 -10.57 12.73 -6.07
CA ASP A 29 -9.68 13.80 -6.47
C ASP A 29 -9.69 13.93 -8.01
N ARG A 30 -9.88 15.16 -8.49
CA ARG A 30 -9.99 15.50 -9.91
C ARG A 30 -8.88 16.45 -10.36
N HIS A 31 -8.02 16.88 -9.44
CA HIS A 31 -7.11 18.00 -9.64
C HIS A 31 -5.63 17.62 -9.45
N ASP A 32 -5.36 16.40 -9.02
CA ASP A 32 -4.01 15.87 -8.97
C ASP A 32 -3.62 15.16 -10.28
N GLN A 33 -2.41 14.62 -10.29
CA GLN A 33 -1.85 13.88 -11.44
C GLN A 33 -1.50 12.43 -11.06
N SER A 34 -2.03 11.94 -9.92
CA SER A 34 -1.73 10.62 -9.36
C SER A 34 -0.21 10.34 -9.26
N ASN A 35 0.54 11.32 -8.75
CA ASN A 35 2.00 11.31 -8.66
C ASN A 35 2.48 11.72 -7.24
N GLU A 36 3.76 12.03 -7.08
CA GLU A 36 4.33 12.42 -5.79
C GLU A 36 3.76 13.70 -5.17
N ASN A 37 2.94 14.45 -5.89
CA ASN A 37 2.33 15.69 -5.42
C ASN A 37 0.83 15.54 -5.06
N SER A 38 0.23 14.37 -5.26
CA SER A 38 -1.20 14.12 -5.05
C SER A 38 -1.67 14.33 -3.62
N SER A 39 -0.84 14.02 -2.63
CA SER A 39 -1.24 14.12 -1.22
C SER A 39 -0.10 14.53 -0.30
N CYS A 40 -0.47 14.79 0.95
CA CYS A 40 0.47 14.78 2.07
C CYS A 40 0.99 13.36 2.35
N TRP A 41 2.03 13.27 3.18
CA TRP A 41 2.55 12.00 3.66
C TRP A 41 1.61 11.37 4.70
N MET A 42 1.16 10.14 4.44
CA MET A 42 0.24 9.41 5.31
C MET A 42 0.95 8.26 6.02
N ARG A 43 0.74 8.16 7.34
CA ARG A 43 1.24 7.04 8.14
C ARG A 43 0.53 5.75 7.75
N VAL A 44 1.24 4.64 7.83
CA VAL A 44 0.74 3.30 7.50
C VAL A 44 0.72 2.43 8.74
N SER A 45 -0.44 1.89 9.07
CA SER A 45 -0.59 0.87 10.12
C SER A 45 0.25 -0.36 9.80
N GLN A 46 0.97 -0.85 10.81
CA GLN A 46 1.79 -2.06 10.75
C GLN A 46 1.23 -3.11 11.71
N ALA A 47 1.48 -4.39 11.42
CA ALA A 47 1.02 -5.47 12.30
C ALA A 47 1.65 -5.39 13.70
N TRP A 48 2.89 -4.92 13.79
CA TRP A 48 3.63 -4.70 15.04
C TRP A 48 4.63 -3.56 14.90
N ALA A 49 4.63 -2.60 15.82
CA ALA A 49 5.54 -1.44 15.78
C ALA A 49 6.10 -1.13 17.19
N GLY A 50 7.41 -1.23 17.34
CA GLY A 50 8.16 -0.89 18.54
C GLY A 50 9.26 0.13 18.28
N LYS A 51 10.04 0.44 19.31
CA LYS A 51 11.15 1.40 19.23
C LYS A 51 12.33 0.81 18.43
N ASN A 52 12.30 0.97 17.10
CA ASN A 52 13.27 0.43 16.14
C ASN A 52 13.24 -1.11 15.98
N TRP A 53 12.07 -1.73 16.18
CA TRP A 53 11.83 -3.15 15.95
C TRP A 53 10.34 -3.37 15.65
N GLY A 54 9.98 -4.47 14.98
CA GLY A 54 8.59 -4.79 14.62
C GLY A 54 8.46 -5.33 13.19
N SER A 55 7.24 -5.27 12.64
CA SER A 55 6.93 -5.64 11.26
C SER A 55 6.94 -4.41 10.35
N ILE A 56 7.39 -4.56 9.12
CA ILE A 56 7.29 -3.50 8.12
C ILE A 56 6.87 -4.06 6.76
N GLN A 57 5.75 -3.56 6.23
CA GLN A 57 5.33 -3.80 4.84
C GLN A 57 4.90 -2.48 4.21
N ILE A 58 5.78 -1.85 3.44
CA ILE A 58 5.52 -0.58 2.78
C ILE A 58 4.60 -0.80 1.57
N PRO A 59 3.45 -0.12 1.47
CA PRO A 59 2.60 -0.17 0.28
C PRO A 59 3.36 0.33 -0.96
N ARG A 60 3.23 -0.37 -2.08
CA ARG A 60 3.87 -0.01 -3.36
C ARG A 60 2.96 0.86 -4.20
N ILE A 61 3.55 1.64 -5.11
CA ILE A 61 2.82 2.46 -6.08
C ILE A 61 1.87 1.58 -6.90
N GLY A 62 0.63 2.03 -7.06
CA GLY A 62 -0.46 1.30 -7.73
C GLY A 62 -1.27 0.37 -6.82
N GLN A 63 -0.82 0.08 -5.60
CA GLN A 63 -1.58 -0.77 -4.68
C GLN A 63 -2.74 0.00 -4.03
N GLU A 64 -3.84 -0.72 -3.79
CA GLU A 64 -5.02 -0.18 -3.12
C GLU A 64 -4.92 -0.32 -1.61
N VAL A 65 -5.17 0.78 -0.91
CA VAL A 65 -5.09 0.87 0.56
C VAL A 65 -6.38 1.43 1.14
N ILE A 66 -6.69 1.03 2.38
CA ILE A 66 -7.79 1.59 3.16
C ILE A 66 -7.26 2.78 3.96
N VAL A 67 -7.77 3.97 3.66
CA VAL A 67 -7.49 5.21 4.38
C VAL A 67 -8.62 5.51 5.36
N SER A 68 -8.25 5.67 6.62
CA SER A 68 -9.10 6.18 7.68
C SER A 68 -8.74 7.63 7.97
N PHE A 69 -9.63 8.33 8.66
CA PHE A 69 -9.49 9.75 8.99
C PHE A 69 -9.60 9.88 10.51
N LEU A 70 -8.58 10.43 11.16
CA LEU A 70 -8.55 10.55 12.62
C LEU A 70 -9.68 11.48 13.09
N GLU A 71 -10.51 11.01 14.02
CA GLU A 71 -11.74 11.72 14.45
C GLU A 71 -12.71 12.05 13.29
N GLY A 72 -12.59 11.35 12.15
CA GLY A 72 -13.36 11.64 10.94
C GLY A 72 -12.91 12.90 10.19
N ASP A 73 -11.80 13.52 10.58
CA ASP A 73 -11.26 14.74 9.98
C ASP A 73 -10.58 14.45 8.62
N PRO A 74 -11.10 14.95 7.48
CA PRO A 74 -10.53 14.72 6.15
C PRO A 74 -9.08 15.20 6.01
N ASP A 75 -8.64 16.16 6.83
CA ASP A 75 -7.28 16.70 6.81
C ASP A 75 -6.28 15.81 7.58
N ARG A 76 -6.75 14.75 8.25
CA ARG A 76 -5.94 13.85 9.06
C ARG A 76 -6.02 12.38 8.61
N PRO A 77 -5.61 12.08 7.37
CA PRO A 77 -5.66 10.71 6.85
C PRO A 77 -4.56 9.81 7.44
N ILE A 78 -4.90 8.54 7.64
CA ILE A 78 -4.01 7.46 8.08
C ILE A 78 -4.38 6.15 7.36
N ILE A 79 -3.39 5.44 6.81
CA ILE A 79 -3.61 4.16 6.15
C ILE A 79 -3.74 3.05 7.21
N THR A 80 -4.80 2.26 7.10
CA THR A 80 -5.23 1.28 8.11
C THR A 80 -5.38 -0.13 7.58
N GLY A 81 -5.34 -0.33 6.26
CA GLY A 81 -5.47 -1.65 5.64
C GLY A 81 -5.00 -1.67 4.19
N ARG A 82 -4.95 -2.88 3.64
CA ARG A 82 -4.58 -3.19 2.25
C ARG A 82 -5.65 -4.15 1.73
N VAL A 83 -6.05 -4.02 0.47
CA VAL A 83 -7.07 -4.87 -0.16
C VAL A 83 -6.61 -5.35 -1.53
N TYR A 84 -7.02 -6.56 -1.90
CA TYR A 84 -6.87 -7.08 -3.26
C TYR A 84 -8.07 -6.63 -4.12
N ASN A 85 -7.86 -6.51 -5.43
CA ASN A 85 -8.88 -6.16 -6.41
C ASN A 85 -8.67 -6.94 -7.72
N ALA A 86 -9.39 -6.58 -8.79
CA ALA A 86 -9.35 -7.29 -10.07
C ALA A 86 -7.98 -7.21 -10.79
N GLU A 87 -7.19 -6.17 -10.53
CA GLU A 87 -5.85 -6.00 -11.08
C GLU A 87 -4.76 -6.45 -10.08
N GLN A 88 -4.89 -6.01 -8.82
CA GLN A 88 -4.06 -6.43 -7.70
C GLN A 88 -4.65 -7.71 -7.10
N THR A 89 -4.48 -8.83 -7.81
CA THR A 89 -5.10 -10.11 -7.43
C THR A 89 -4.46 -10.76 -6.21
N VAL A 90 -5.20 -11.67 -5.57
CA VAL A 90 -4.69 -12.54 -4.51
C VAL A 90 -3.49 -13.39 -4.97
N PRO A 91 -2.55 -13.75 -4.06
CA PRO A 91 -1.32 -14.47 -4.43
C PRO A 91 -1.54 -15.94 -4.77
N TYR A 92 -2.64 -16.54 -4.28
CA TYR A 92 -3.02 -17.94 -4.52
C TYR A 92 -4.36 -17.96 -5.24
N GLU A 93 -4.53 -18.86 -6.19
CA GLU A 93 -5.79 -18.97 -6.94
C GLU A 93 -6.93 -19.38 -6.00
N LEU A 94 -7.94 -18.52 -5.88
CA LEU A 94 -9.13 -18.75 -5.07
C LEU A 94 -10.36 -18.98 -5.97
N PRO A 95 -11.32 -19.84 -5.55
CA PRO A 95 -11.43 -20.45 -4.22
C PRO A 95 -10.66 -21.78 -4.05
N ALA A 96 -9.99 -22.28 -5.09
CA ALA A 96 -9.36 -23.61 -5.08
C ALA A 96 -8.34 -23.81 -3.94
N ASN A 97 -7.55 -22.78 -3.62
CA ASN A 97 -6.51 -22.83 -2.60
C ASN A 97 -6.91 -22.16 -1.28
N ALA A 98 -8.19 -22.22 -0.89
CA ALA A 98 -8.71 -21.54 0.30
C ALA A 98 -8.04 -21.93 1.64
N THR A 99 -7.31 -23.05 1.69
CA THR A 99 -6.55 -23.49 2.87
C THR A 99 -5.12 -22.94 2.93
N GLN A 100 -4.63 -22.31 1.85
CA GLN A 100 -3.30 -21.71 1.81
C GLN A 100 -3.32 -20.33 2.49
N SER A 101 -2.32 -20.09 3.32
CA SER A 101 -2.08 -18.81 3.99
C SER A 101 -0.58 -18.60 4.09
N GLY A 102 -0.11 -17.38 3.82
CA GLY A 102 1.32 -17.08 3.78
C GLY A 102 1.60 -15.63 3.44
N THR A 103 2.88 -15.31 3.30
CA THR A 103 3.35 -14.01 2.83
C THR A 103 4.22 -14.20 1.60
N LYS A 104 3.76 -13.65 0.46
CA LYS A 104 4.51 -13.65 -0.80
C LYS A 104 4.99 -12.25 -1.14
N SER A 105 6.30 -12.09 -1.32
CA SER A 105 6.91 -10.82 -1.70
C SER A 105 7.00 -10.65 -3.22
N ARG A 106 7.70 -9.59 -3.65
CA ARG A 106 8.10 -9.37 -5.05
C ARG A 106 9.41 -8.61 -5.05
N SER A 107 10.37 -9.03 -5.86
CA SER A 107 11.61 -8.26 -6.08
C SER A 107 11.29 -6.88 -6.67
N SER A 108 12.09 -5.87 -6.31
CA SER A 108 11.92 -4.48 -6.76
C SER A 108 13.30 -3.84 -6.94
N LYS A 109 13.57 -3.03 -7.98
CA LYS A 109 12.67 -2.73 -9.12
C LYS A 109 12.70 -3.81 -10.20
N GLY A 110 11.68 -3.87 -11.05
CA GLY A 110 11.64 -4.70 -12.27
C GLY A 110 11.41 -6.19 -12.02
N GLY A 111 10.79 -6.56 -10.89
CA GLY A 111 10.52 -7.96 -10.55
C GLY A 111 9.46 -8.59 -11.45
N THR A 112 9.72 -9.82 -11.92
CA THR A 112 8.75 -10.61 -12.68
C THR A 112 7.92 -11.52 -11.76
N PRO A 113 6.87 -12.21 -12.26
CA PRO A 113 6.14 -13.24 -11.51
C PRO A 113 7.01 -14.33 -10.87
N ALA A 114 8.19 -14.60 -11.44
CA ALA A 114 9.12 -15.62 -10.93
C ALA A 114 10.03 -15.11 -9.80
N ASN A 115 10.10 -13.79 -9.54
CA ASN A 115 11.06 -13.22 -8.58
C ASN A 115 10.38 -12.82 -7.27
N PHE A 116 10.35 -13.72 -6.29
CA PHE A 116 9.75 -13.47 -4.98
C PHE A 116 10.42 -14.28 -3.87
N ASN A 117 10.18 -13.87 -2.62
CA ASN A 117 10.41 -14.66 -1.42
C ASN A 117 9.04 -15.01 -0.83
N GLU A 118 8.87 -16.21 -0.29
CA GLU A 118 7.59 -16.70 0.22
C GLU A 118 7.78 -17.62 1.42
N ILE A 119 6.87 -17.50 2.40
CA ILE A 119 6.73 -18.36 3.58
C ILE A 119 5.23 -18.61 3.80
#